data_AF-A0A355D7D2-F1
#
_entry.id   AF-A0A355D7D2-F1
#
_cell.length_a   1.000
_cell.length_b   1.000
_cell.length_c   1.000
_cell.angle_alpha   90.00
_cell.angle_beta   90.00
_cell.angle_gamma   90.00
#
_symmetry.space_group_name_H-M   'P 1'
#
loop_
_entity.id
_entity.type
_entity.pdbx_description
1 polymer ?
#
loop_
_entity_poly.entity_id
_entity_poly.type
_entity_poly.pdbx_seq_one_letter_code
_entity_poly.pdbx_strand_id
1 'polypeptide(L)'
;MFYVDENYYKTTYVGEFSEEPRLKSLLSRASRQIDSMTYNRIVGIGFDNLTEFQKSCIKESICLQVDFIGRYGEYIDTPLSGYSINGTSLSFNTESLNGVTTTREIVNILKQTGFTCRRI
;
A
#
# COMPACT_ATOMS: atom_id res chain seq x y z
N MET A 1 -10.55 4.90 -8.22
CA MET A 1 -11.66 4.43 -7.37
C MET A 1 -11.16 4.45 -5.94
N PHE A 2 -11.95 4.92 -4.96
CA PHE A 2 -11.59 4.77 -3.55
C PHE A 2 -12.22 3.47 -3.04
N TYR A 3 -11.40 2.53 -2.56
CA TYR A 3 -11.89 1.28 -1.97
C TYR A 3 -12.10 1.40 -0.45
N VAL A 4 -11.51 2.44 0.14
CA VAL A 4 -11.52 2.74 1.58
C VAL A 4 -11.94 4.20 1.77
N ASP A 5 -12.94 4.41 2.62
CA ASP A 5 -13.35 5.74 3.08
C ASP A 5 -12.48 6.22 4.24
N GLU A 6 -12.39 7.54 4.40
CA GLU A 6 -11.67 8.18 5.51
C GLU A 6 -12.23 7.74 6.88
N ASN A 7 -13.54 7.51 6.97
CA ASN A 7 -14.17 6.97 8.17
C ASN A 7 -13.65 5.58 8.49
N TYR A 8 -13.58 4.67 7.51
CA TYR A 8 -13.08 3.30 7.74
C TYR A 8 -11.62 3.30 8.24
N TYR A 9 -10.79 4.17 7.66
CA TYR A 9 -9.40 4.34 8.10
C TYR A 9 -9.30 4.79 9.56
N LYS A 10 -10.12 5.77 9.96
CA LYS A 10 -10.08 6.35 11.32
C LYS A 10 -10.77 5.46 12.38
N THR A 11 -11.90 4.84 12.05
CA THR A 11 -12.74 4.14 13.04
C THR A 11 -12.51 2.64 13.10
N THR A 12 -12.25 1.99 11.96
CA THR A 12 -12.14 0.53 11.88
C THR A 12 -10.69 0.08 11.91
N TYR A 13 -9.84 0.71 11.11
CA TYR A 13 -8.41 0.39 11.07
C TYR A 13 -7.61 1.11 12.18
N VAL A 14 -8.05 2.30 12.60
CA VAL A 14 -7.39 3.13 13.62
C VAL A 14 -5.94 3.44 13.23
N GLY A 15 -5.75 3.95 12.01
CA GLY A 15 -4.41 4.26 11.49
C GLY A 15 -3.72 5.39 12.23
N GLU A 16 -2.38 5.35 12.30
CA GLU A 16 -1.58 6.38 13.00
C GLU A 16 -1.52 7.71 12.24
N PHE A 17 -1.76 7.72 10.93
CA PHE A 17 -1.64 8.91 10.09
C PHE A 17 -2.97 9.71 10.02
N SER A 18 -3.07 10.82 10.75
CA SER A 18 -4.32 11.60 10.91
C SER A 18 -4.33 13.00 10.27
N GLU A 19 -3.37 13.32 9.39
CA GLU A 19 -3.33 14.64 8.74
C GLU A 19 -4.41 14.78 7.65
N GLU A 20 -5.58 15.30 8.03
CA GLU A 20 -6.81 15.37 7.21
C GLU A 20 -6.67 15.98 5.80
N PRO A 21 -5.88 17.04 5.52
CA PRO A 21 -5.77 17.53 4.13
C PRO A 21 -4.94 16.60 3.24
N ARG A 22 -4.02 15.80 3.81
CA ARG A 22 -3.15 14.88 3.08
C ARG A 22 -3.75 13.48 2.99
N LEU A 23 -4.56 13.07 3.97
CA LEU A 23 -5.12 11.73 4.08
C LEU A 23 -5.88 11.30 2.82
N LYS A 24 -6.77 12.15 2.29
CA LYS A 24 -7.54 11.83 1.08
C LYS A 24 -6.66 11.64 -0.16
N SER A 25 -5.64 12.48 -0.32
CA SER A 25 -4.65 12.36 -1.40
C SER A 25 -3.84 11.06 -1.26
N LEU A 26 -3.42 10.74 -0.04
CA LEU A 26 -2.69 9.52 0.29
C LEU A 26 -3.53 8.26 0.04
N LEU A 27 -4.79 8.23 0.46
CA LEU A 27 -5.73 7.14 0.18
C LEU A 27 -5.89 6.93 -1.32
N SER A 28 -5.98 8.01 -2.10
CA SER A 28 -6.04 7.92 -3.56
C SER A 28 -4.75 7.34 -4.15
N ARG A 29 -3.59 7.78 -3.66
CA ARG A 29 -2.28 7.31 -4.10
C ARG A 29 -2.07 5.83 -3.75
N ALA A 30 -2.38 5.45 -2.51
CA ALA A 30 -2.29 4.08 -2.02
C ALA A 30 -3.23 3.15 -2.80
N SER A 31 -4.48 3.56 -3.06
CA SER A 31 -5.42 2.76 -3.85
C SER A 31 -4.86 2.47 -5.26
N ARG A 32 -4.33 3.50 -5.95
CA ARG A 32 -3.73 3.34 -7.28
C ARG A 32 -2.47 2.46 -7.25
N GLN A 33 -1.71 2.52 -6.18
CA GLN A 33 -0.55 1.66 -5.97
C GLN A 33 -0.96 0.20 -5.78
N ILE A 34 -2.01 -0.08 -5.00
CA ILE A 34 -2.56 -1.42 -4.83
C ILE A 34 -3.16 -1.96 -6.14
N ASP A 35 -3.84 -1.12 -6.93
CA ASP A 35 -4.28 -1.49 -8.27
C ASP A 35 -3.09 -1.88 -9.16
N SER A 36 -2.00 -1.10 -9.15
CA SER A 36 -0.77 -1.45 -9.88
C SER A 36 -0.17 -2.77 -9.40
N MET A 37 -0.08 -2.97 -8.08
CA MET A 37 0.44 -4.20 -7.44
C MET A 37 -0.39 -5.44 -7.79
N THR A 38 -1.68 -5.26 -8.07
CA THR A 38 -2.63 -6.33 -8.41
C THR A 38 -2.88 -6.43 -9.92
N TYR A 39 -2.01 -5.84 -10.75
CA TYR A 39 -2.12 -5.80 -12.21
C TYR A 39 -3.45 -5.26 -12.72
N ASN A 40 -4.07 -4.35 -11.98
CA ASN A 40 -5.40 -3.79 -12.22
C ASN A 40 -6.51 -4.85 -12.29
N ARG A 41 -6.31 -6.05 -11.72
CA ARG A 41 -7.31 -7.12 -11.71
C ARG A 41 -8.55 -6.73 -10.90
N ILE A 42 -8.38 -5.95 -9.83
CA ILE A 42 -9.48 -5.43 -9.02
C ILE A 42 -10.41 -4.55 -9.87
N VAL A 43 -9.83 -3.69 -10.71
CA VAL A 43 -10.59 -2.83 -11.63
C VAL A 43 -11.31 -3.66 -12.70
N GLY A 44 -10.66 -4.70 -13.24
CA GLY A 44 -11.24 -5.56 -14.27
C GLY A 44 -12.38 -6.46 -13.77
N ILE A 45 -12.26 -7.01 -12.56
CA ILE A 45 -13.30 -7.84 -11.93
C ILE A 45 -14.42 -6.97 -11.35
N GLY A 46 -14.07 -5.76 -10.91
CA GLY A 46 -14.96 -4.88 -10.14
C GLY A 46 -14.89 -5.23 -8.66
N PHE A 47 -14.64 -4.22 -7.82
CA PHE A 47 -14.47 -4.41 -6.38
C PHE A 47 -15.67 -5.08 -5.72
N ASP A 48 -16.88 -4.84 -6.21
CA ASP A 48 -18.11 -5.42 -5.65
C ASP A 48 -18.22 -6.94 -5.90
N ASN A 49 -17.63 -7.44 -7.00
CA ASN A 49 -17.62 -8.86 -7.35
C ASN A 49 -16.57 -9.68 -6.57
N LEU A 50 -15.78 -9.04 -5.70
CA LEU A 50 -14.79 -9.69 -4.86
C LEU A 50 -15.43 -10.32 -3.62
N THR A 51 -14.80 -11.38 -3.11
CA THR A 51 -15.23 -11.98 -1.83
C THR A 51 -14.98 -11.02 -0.67
N GLU A 52 -15.73 -11.15 0.43
CA GLU A 52 -15.53 -10.31 1.61
C GLU A 52 -14.10 -10.41 2.16
N PHE A 53 -13.50 -11.61 2.10
CA PHE A 53 -12.11 -11.81 2.46
C PHE A 53 -11.16 -10.99 1.57
N GLN A 54 -11.33 -11.05 0.24
CA GLN A 54 -10.52 -10.26 -0.69
C GLN A 54 -10.71 -8.76 -0.48
N LYS A 55 -11.95 -8.31 -0.30
CA LYS A 55 -12.28 -6.90 0.02
C LYS A 55 -11.57 -6.46 1.29
N SER A 56 -11.58 -7.28 2.35
CA SER A 56 -10.90 -6.99 3.62
C SER A 56 -9.39 -6.87 3.43
N CYS A 57 -8.75 -7.84 2.78
CA CYS A 57 -7.31 -7.80 2.51
C CYS A 57 -6.90 -6.56 1.69
N ILE A 58 -7.70 -6.16 0.70
CA ILE A 58 -7.44 -4.96 -0.11
C ILE A 58 -7.55 -3.70 0.75
N LYS A 59 -8.61 -3.57 1.55
CA LYS A 59 -8.80 -2.43 2.45
C LYS A 59 -7.66 -2.30 3.45
N GLU A 60 -7.28 -3.41 4.07
CA GLU A 60 -6.15 -3.48 5.01
C GLU A 60 -4.83 -3.08 4.34
N SER A 61 -4.56 -3.61 3.14
CA SER A 61 -3.37 -3.26 2.36
C SER A 61 -3.29 -1.77 2.01
N ILE A 62 -4.43 -1.15 1.70
CA ILE A 62 -4.51 0.30 1.42
C ILE A 62 -4.19 1.09 2.70
N CYS A 63 -4.78 0.72 3.84
CA CYS A 63 -4.53 1.40 5.10
C CYS A 63 -3.05 1.32 5.52
N LEU A 64 -2.45 0.14 5.42
CA LEU A 64 -1.01 -0.06 5.67
C LEU A 64 -0.14 0.74 4.71
N GLN A 65 -0.52 0.79 3.43
CA GLN A 65 0.22 1.57 2.44
C GLN A 65 0.11 3.08 2.71
N VAL A 66 -1.05 3.57 3.18
CA VAL A 66 -1.20 4.98 3.61
C VAL A 66 -0.27 5.29 4.78
N ASP A 67 -0.22 4.43 5.79
CA ASP A 67 0.66 4.61 6.94
C ASP A 67 2.14 4.63 6.52
N PHE A 68 2.51 3.72 5.62
CA PHE A 68 3.85 3.64 5.06
C PHE A 68 4.23 4.90 4.27
N ILE A 69 3.37 5.39 3.37
CA ILE A 69 3.64 6.62 2.62
C ILE A 69 3.63 7.84 3.54
N GLY A 70 2.74 7.88 4.54
CA GLY A 70 2.67 8.98 5.51
C GLY A 70 3.93 9.10 6.35
N ARG A 71 4.45 7.96 6.84
CA ARG A 71 5.65 7.91 7.70
C ARG A 71 6.96 8.01 6.91
N TYR A 72 7.03 7.35 5.75
CA TYR A 72 8.29 7.16 5.02
C TYR A 72 8.30 7.79 3.63
N GLY A 73 7.19 8.31 3.12
CA GLY A 73 7.08 8.82 1.75
C GLY A 73 8.12 9.90 1.43
N GLU A 74 8.41 10.81 2.36
CA GLU A 74 9.45 11.83 2.18
C GLU A 74 10.86 11.24 2.15
N TYR A 75 11.09 10.12 2.84
CA TYR A 75 12.39 9.43 2.87
C TYR A 75 12.59 8.50 1.66
N ILE A 76 11.51 7.92 1.13
CA ILE A 76 11.55 6.99 -0.01
C ILE A 76 11.64 7.74 -1.34
N ASP A 77 11.07 8.94 -1.43
CA ASP A 77 11.18 9.80 -2.63
C ASP A 77 12.59 10.40 -2.76
N THR A 78 13.42 10.31 -1.72
CA THR A 78 14.84 10.67 -1.79
C THR A 78 15.58 9.69 -2.73
N PRO A 79 16.36 10.16 -3.71
CA PRO A 79 17.08 9.29 -4.66
C PRO A 79 18.22 8.46 -4.05
N LEU A 80 18.36 8.44 -2.72
CA LEU A 80 19.40 7.72 -1.98
C LEU A 80 18.84 6.39 -1.47
N SER A 81 19.12 5.30 -2.18
CA SER A 81 18.71 3.93 -1.79
C SER A 81 19.49 3.35 -0.60
N GLY A 82 20.52 4.05 -0.12
CA GLY A 82 21.34 3.67 1.04
C GLY A 82 22.36 4.74 1.38
N TYR A 83 22.66 4.89 2.67
CA TYR A 83 23.66 5.83 3.16
C TYR A 83 24.68 5.09 4.03
N SER A 84 25.96 5.20 3.65
CA SER A 84 27.09 4.61 4.38
C SER A 84 27.93 5.73 4.97
N ILE A 85 27.89 5.89 6.29
CA ILE A 85 28.86 6.72 7.02
C ILE A 85 29.75 5.80 7.85
N ASN A 86 31.06 5.94 7.64
CA ASN A 86 32.12 5.46 8.53
C ASN A 86 31.98 4.00 9.02
N GLY A 87 31.54 3.09 8.13
CA GLY A 87 31.41 1.65 8.42
C GLY A 87 30.04 1.17 8.90
N THR A 88 29.07 2.07 9.13
CA THR A 88 27.67 1.70 9.38
C THR A 88 26.85 1.89 8.10
N SER A 89 26.37 0.78 7.53
CA SER A 89 25.50 0.78 6.35
C SER A 89 24.04 0.75 6.79
N LEU A 90 23.27 1.79 6.46
CA LEU A 90 21.82 1.78 6.59
C LEU A 90 21.22 1.33 5.26
N SER A 91 20.67 0.12 5.24
CA SER A 91 19.92 -0.42 4.09
C SER A 91 18.44 -0.33 4.37
N PHE A 92 17.70 0.37 3.50
CA PHE A 92 16.24 0.40 3.56
C PHE A 92 15.70 -0.93 3.02
N ASN A 93 15.13 -1.76 3.91
CA ASN A 93 14.61 -3.07 3.54
C ASN A 93 13.20 -2.95 2.94
N THR A 94 13.09 -2.22 1.82
CA THR A 94 11.84 -1.99 1.11
C THR A 94 11.63 -3.05 0.04
N GLU A 95 10.43 -3.62 -0.03
CA GLU A 95 10.06 -4.54 -1.11
C GLU A 95 9.46 -3.72 -2.27
N SER A 96 9.81 -4.05 -3.50
CA SER A 96 9.17 -3.45 -4.67
C SER A 96 8.27 -4.47 -5.36
N LEU A 97 6.98 -4.18 -5.46
CA LEU A 97 6.02 -5.00 -6.18
C LEU A 97 5.48 -4.19 -7.36
N ASN A 98 5.70 -4.69 -8.57
CA ASN A 98 5.28 -4.04 -9.81
C ASN A 98 5.67 -2.54 -9.92
N GLY A 99 6.91 -2.21 -9.50
CA GLY A 99 7.45 -0.85 -9.52
C GLY A 99 6.96 0.05 -8.39
N VAL A 100 6.21 -0.48 -7.42
CA VAL A 100 5.78 0.27 -6.23
C VAL A 100 6.56 -0.20 -5.00
N THR A 101 7.22 0.74 -4.33
CA THR A 101 7.90 0.53 -3.05
C THR A 101 6.87 0.36 -1.93
N THR A 102 6.96 -0.74 -1.20
CA THR A 102 6.02 -1.13 -0.15
C THR A 102 6.71 -2.01 0.91
N THR A 103 5.97 -2.41 1.93
CA THR A 103 6.46 -3.32 2.97
C THR A 103 6.16 -4.78 2.61
N ARG A 104 6.96 -5.70 3.16
CA ARG A 104 6.76 -7.15 2.96
C ARG A 104 5.41 -7.65 3.49
N GLU A 105 4.88 -6.99 4.50
CA GLU A 105 3.58 -7.29 5.09
C GLU A 105 2.45 -7.07 4.07
N ILE A 106 2.44 -5.91 3.42
CA ILE A 106 1.46 -5.56 2.37
C ILE A 106 1.53 -6.57 1.23
N VAL A 107 2.74 -6.93 0.79
CA VAL A 107 2.94 -7.96 -0.25
C VAL A 107 2.35 -9.31 0.17
N ASN A 108 2.54 -9.72 1.43
CA ASN A 108 1.99 -10.98 1.93
C ASN A 108 0.46 -10.97 2.01
N ILE A 109 -0.15 -9.87 2.44
CA ILE A 109 -1.62 -9.72 2.47
C ILE A 109 -2.17 -9.76 1.04
N LEU A 110 -1.56 -9.01 0.12
CA LEU A 110 -1.98 -9.02 -1.29
C LEU A 110 -1.82 -10.39 -1.94
N LYS A 111 -0.78 -11.17 -1.59
CA LYS A 111 -0.63 -12.55 -2.08
C LYS A 111 -1.80 -13.45 -1.68
N GLN A 112 -2.39 -13.24 -0.51
CA GLN A 112 -3.56 -14.01 -0.06
C GLN A 112 -4.80 -13.76 -0.93
N THR A 113 -4.88 -12.61 -1.62
CA THR A 113 -5.99 -12.31 -2.53
C THR A 113 -5.96 -13.12 -3.82
N GLY A 114 -4.80 -13.68 -4.20
CA GLY A 114 -4.57 -14.35 -5.47
C GLY A 114 -4.31 -13.40 -6.65
N PHE A 115 -4.43 -12.07 -6.47
CA PHE A 115 -4.29 -11.11 -7.57
C PHE A 115 -2.86 -10.71 -7.92
N THR A 116 -1.88 -11.06 -7.09
CA THR A 116 -0.46 -10.73 -7.32
C THR A 116 0.26 -11.74 -8.22
N CYS A 117 -0.34 -12.88 -8.53
CA CYS A 117 0.28 -13.93 -9.34
C CYS A 117 0.16 -13.63 -10.83
N ARG A 118 1.29 -13.47 -11.52
CA ARG A 118 1.35 -13.24 -12.99
C ARG A 118 0.98 -14.48 -13.81
N ARG A 119 0.97 -15.67 -13.23
CA ARG A 119 0.65 -16.91 -13.93
C ARG A 119 -0.86 -16.98 -14.18
N ILE A 120 -1.22 -16.97 -15.46
CA ILE A 120 -2.57 -17.14 -16.00
C ILE A 120 -2.86 -18.63 -16.09
#